data_AF-A0A7Z9KYR1-F1
#
_entry.id   AF-A0A7Z9KYR1-F1
#
_cell.length_a   1.000
_cell.length_b   1.000
_cell.length_c   1.000
_cell.angle_alpha   90.00
_cell.angle_beta   90.00
_cell.angle_gamma   90.00
#
_symmetry.space_group_name_H-M   'P 1'
#
loop_
_entity.id
_entity.type
_entity.pdbx_description
1 polymer ?
#
loop_
_entity_poly.entity_id
_entity_poly.type
_entity_poly.pdbx_seq_one_letter_code
_entity_poly.pdbx_strand_id
1 'polypeptide(L)'
;MIIMKKNKPGRPTGTSTGGARPLTSAEIKRLKAVSKAGVRGDRNHAFVSFLLGTGARVSEPLQLTVADIAPEGRVLACVALDKHQTKSRRSRKLHLSKTAQRELQAYLDKHLDLDATEAEAAASYSIGALALSSPLFPSCKGKEMNSNYASQLVLNLLAAASIHNASAHSFRATFA
;
A
#
# COMPACT_ATOMS: atom_id res chain seq x y z
N MET A 1 37.78 7.55 -35.15
CA MET A 1 37.34 8.15 -33.87
C MET A 1 36.75 7.05 -32.99
N ILE A 2 37.49 6.56 -31.99
CA ILE A 2 37.09 5.38 -31.19
C ILE A 2 36.33 5.85 -29.95
N ILE A 3 35.06 5.46 -29.82
CA ILE A 3 34.23 5.81 -28.66
C ILE A 3 34.48 4.78 -27.55
N MET A 4 35.30 5.14 -26.57
CA MET A 4 35.53 4.31 -25.37
C MET A 4 34.27 4.32 -24.48
N LYS A 5 33.60 3.17 -24.34
CA LYS A 5 32.53 2.99 -23.36
C LYS A 5 33.09 3.17 -21.95
N LYS A 6 32.66 4.21 -21.23
CA LYS A 6 32.96 4.38 -19.80
C LYS A 6 32.29 3.25 -19.00
N ASN A 7 33.08 2.35 -18.43
CA ASN A 7 32.58 1.40 -17.44
C ASN A 7 32.04 2.18 -16.23
N LYS A 8 30.74 2.06 -15.96
CA LYS A 8 30.17 2.55 -14.70
C LYS A 8 30.67 1.61 -13.59
N PRO A 9 31.19 2.13 -12.46
CA PRO A 9 31.56 1.27 -11.35
C PRO A 9 30.34 0.48 -10.87
N GLY A 10 30.54 -0.81 -10.57
CA GLY A 10 29.50 -1.67 -10.04
C GLY A 10 28.99 -1.19 -8.68
N ARG A 11 27.85 -1.72 -8.24
CA ARG A 11 27.33 -1.45 -6.89
C ARG A 11 28.42 -1.82 -5.86
N PRO A 12 28.76 -0.95 -4.90
CA PRO A 12 29.78 -1.26 -3.91
C PRO A 12 29.44 -2.53 -3.12
N THR A 13 30.40 -3.45 -3.04
CA THR A 13 30.30 -4.67 -2.25
C THR A 13 30.10 -4.33 -0.77
N GLY A 14 29.38 -5.18 -0.03
CA GLY A 14 28.99 -4.89 1.36
C GLY A 14 27.80 -3.93 1.55
N THR A 15 27.32 -3.24 0.50
CA THR A 15 26.08 -2.41 0.59
C THR A 15 24.78 -3.21 0.56
N SER A 16 24.84 -4.54 0.63
CA SER A 16 23.68 -5.37 0.92
C SER A 16 23.36 -5.28 2.40
N THR A 17 22.58 -4.27 2.79
CA THR A 17 21.77 -4.34 4.00
C THR A 17 21.06 -5.70 3.98
N GLY A 18 21.14 -6.46 5.08
CA GLY A 18 20.49 -7.77 5.18
C GLY A 18 18.99 -7.68 4.91
N GLY A 19 18.35 -8.84 4.70
CA GLY A 19 16.90 -8.91 4.51
C GLY A 19 16.17 -8.11 5.59
N ALA A 20 15.17 -7.31 5.19
CA ALA A 20 14.46 -6.44 6.13
C ALA A 20 13.84 -7.27 7.26
N ARG A 21 14.09 -6.89 8.51
CA ARG A 21 13.60 -7.65 9.67
C ARG A 21 12.06 -7.72 9.68
N PRO A 22 11.46 -8.83 10.15
CA PRO A 22 10.05 -8.87 10.49
C PRO A 22 9.72 -7.93 11.67
N LEU A 23 8.45 -7.57 11.79
CA LEU A 23 7.90 -6.81 12.89
C LEU A 23 7.32 -7.76 13.95
N THR A 24 7.57 -7.46 15.22
CA THR A 24 6.97 -8.18 16.35
C THR A 24 5.49 -7.83 16.51
N SER A 25 4.69 -8.69 17.16
CA SER A 25 3.27 -8.43 17.45
C SER A 25 3.04 -7.13 18.22
N ALA A 26 3.96 -6.75 19.11
CA ALA A 26 3.91 -5.49 19.85
C ALA A 26 4.16 -4.27 18.94
N GLU A 27 5.11 -4.37 18.01
CA GLU A 27 5.36 -3.34 16.99
C GLU A 27 4.18 -3.20 16.04
N ILE A 28 3.60 -4.31 15.57
CA ILE A 28 2.39 -4.30 14.73
C ILE A 28 1.24 -3.60 15.45
N LYS A 29 1.03 -3.86 16.75
CA LYS A 29 -0.01 -3.21 17.56
C LYS A 29 0.21 -1.69 17.65
N ARG A 30 1.44 -1.23 17.92
CA ARG A 30 1.77 0.21 17.94
C ARG A 30 1.59 0.86 16.56
N LEU A 31 2.11 0.23 15.51
CA LEU A 31 2.00 0.69 14.12
C LEU A 31 0.54 0.85 13.69
N LYS A 32 -0.32 -0.12 14.05
CA LYS A 32 -1.76 -0.07 13.80
C LYS A 32 -2.50 1.02 14.60
N ALA A 33 -2.01 1.38 15.78
CA ALA A 33 -2.57 2.47 16.56
C ALA A 33 -2.21 3.83 15.95
N VAL A 34 -0.92 4.09 15.68
CA VAL A 34 -0.48 5.38 15.11
C VAL A 34 -0.99 5.59 13.69
N SER A 35 -1.21 4.53 12.91
CA SER A 35 -1.76 4.66 11.56
C SER A 35 -3.19 5.18 11.51
N LYS A 36 -3.98 5.05 12.60
CA LYS A 36 -5.33 5.64 12.70
C LYS A 36 -5.33 7.15 13.02
N ALA A 37 -4.18 7.77 13.25
CA ALA A 37 -4.12 9.19 13.62
C ALA A 37 -4.32 10.15 12.43
N GLY A 38 -5.01 11.27 12.69
CA GLY A 38 -5.21 12.37 11.75
C GLY A 38 -6.25 12.12 10.65
N VAL A 39 -6.45 13.12 9.79
CA VAL A 39 -7.54 13.18 8.78
C VAL A 39 -7.57 11.98 7.83
N ARG A 40 -6.42 11.34 7.56
CA ARG A 40 -6.31 10.16 6.68
C ARG A 40 -6.04 8.86 7.45
N GLY A 41 -6.42 8.82 8.72
CA GLY A 41 -6.19 7.69 9.63
C GLY A 41 -6.78 6.37 9.12
N ASP A 42 -8.04 6.34 8.70
CA ASP A 42 -8.68 5.12 8.17
C ASP A 42 -7.92 4.58 6.94
N ARG A 43 -7.65 5.45 5.95
CA ARG A 43 -6.88 5.12 4.73
C ARG A 43 -5.49 4.59 5.06
N ASN A 44 -4.76 5.24 5.97
CA ASN A 44 -3.43 4.81 6.40
C ASN A 44 -3.46 3.47 7.15
N HIS A 45 -4.48 3.24 7.98
CA HIS A 45 -4.65 2.00 8.73
C HIS A 45 -5.01 0.82 7.82
N ALA A 46 -5.90 1.03 6.85
CA ALA A 46 -6.23 0.06 5.83
C ALA A 46 -5.01 -0.28 4.96
N PHE A 47 -4.23 0.72 4.54
CA PHE A 47 -2.98 0.53 3.79
C PHE A 47 -1.95 -0.31 4.56
N VAL A 48 -1.70 0.02 5.83
CA VAL A 48 -0.81 -0.76 6.73
C VAL A 48 -1.33 -2.19 6.90
N SER A 49 -2.62 -2.38 7.10
CA SER A 49 -3.23 -3.70 7.28
C SER A 49 -3.21 -4.55 6.01
N PHE A 50 -3.37 -3.93 4.84
CA PHE A 50 -3.22 -4.57 3.54
C PHE A 50 -1.80 -5.12 3.36
N LEU A 51 -0.77 -4.29 3.58
CA LEU A 51 0.63 -4.70 3.44
C LEU A 51 0.99 -5.85 4.39
N LEU A 52 0.57 -5.76 5.66
CA LEU A 52 0.78 -6.82 6.66
C LEU A 52 0.07 -8.13 6.31
N GLY A 53 -1.14 -8.07 5.73
CA GLY A 53 -1.96 -9.25 5.47
C GLY A 53 -1.87 -9.84 4.06
N THR A 54 -0.98 -9.32 3.21
CA THR A 54 -0.77 -9.81 1.83
C THR A 54 0.71 -10.02 1.47
N GLY A 55 1.64 -9.42 2.22
CA GLY A 55 3.05 -9.37 1.86
C GLY A 55 3.35 -8.59 0.56
N ALA A 56 2.40 -7.77 0.10
CA ALA A 56 2.55 -6.96 -1.11
C ALA A 56 3.72 -5.95 -0.99
N ARG A 57 4.32 -5.61 -2.12
CA ARG A 57 5.25 -4.47 -2.19
C ARG A 57 4.46 -3.18 -2.06
N VAL A 58 5.02 -2.15 -1.44
CA VAL A 58 4.35 -0.84 -1.24
C VAL A 58 3.77 -0.22 -2.52
N SER A 59 4.34 -0.48 -3.69
CA SER A 59 3.83 0.01 -4.98
C SER A 59 2.66 -0.78 -5.56
N GLU A 60 2.50 -2.06 -5.19
CA GLU A 60 1.46 -2.95 -5.76
C GLU A 60 0.02 -2.48 -5.42
N PRO A 61 -0.34 -2.14 -4.16
CA PRO A 61 -1.67 -1.62 -3.85
C PRO A 61 -1.95 -0.20 -4.36
N LEU A 62 -0.98 0.49 -4.97
CA LEU A 62 -1.17 1.85 -5.50
C LEU A 62 -1.78 1.83 -6.91
N GLN A 63 -1.68 0.69 -7.60
CA GLN A 63 -2.23 0.46 -8.93
C GLN A 63 -3.59 -0.26 -8.88
N LEU A 64 -4.15 -0.47 -7.68
CA LEU A 64 -5.45 -1.10 -7.47
C LEU A 64 -6.54 -0.03 -7.34
N THR A 65 -7.66 -0.28 -7.99
CA THR A 65 -8.92 0.44 -7.82
C THR A 65 -9.76 -0.19 -6.70
N VAL A 66 -10.87 0.43 -6.32
CA VAL A 66 -11.87 -0.23 -5.46
C VAL A 66 -12.51 -1.42 -6.18
N ALA A 67 -12.78 -1.32 -7.50
CA ALA A 67 -13.32 -2.42 -8.30
C ALA A 67 -12.45 -3.69 -8.30
N ASP A 68 -11.12 -3.56 -8.26
CA ASP A 68 -10.19 -4.70 -8.17
C ASP A 68 -10.28 -5.46 -6.82
N ILE A 69 -10.77 -4.78 -5.77
CA ILE A 69 -10.83 -5.29 -4.39
C ILE A 69 -12.24 -5.72 -3.99
N ALA A 70 -13.24 -4.93 -4.35
CA ALA A 70 -14.60 -4.95 -3.84
C ALA A 70 -15.58 -4.45 -4.91
N PRO A 71 -15.73 -5.16 -6.05
CA PRO A 71 -16.58 -4.74 -7.16
C PRO A 71 -18.06 -4.62 -6.77
N GLU A 72 -18.49 -5.37 -5.75
CA GLU A 72 -19.84 -5.37 -5.18
C GLU A 72 -19.85 -4.78 -3.74
N GLY A 73 -18.89 -3.90 -3.43
CA GLY A 73 -18.70 -3.33 -2.08
C GLY A 73 -18.14 -4.29 -1.02
N ARG A 74 -18.06 -5.60 -1.31
CA ARG A 74 -17.48 -6.62 -0.42
C ARG A 74 -16.04 -6.96 -0.80
N VAL A 75 -15.11 -6.82 0.14
CA VAL A 75 -13.69 -7.15 -0.03
C VAL A 75 -13.48 -8.63 -0.37
N LEU A 76 -12.87 -8.87 -1.52
CA LEU A 76 -12.49 -10.20 -2.00
C LEU A 76 -11.38 -10.82 -1.13
N ALA A 77 -11.43 -12.14 -0.97
CA ALA A 77 -10.38 -12.89 -0.27
C ALA A 77 -9.07 -13.01 -1.07
N CYS A 78 -9.13 -12.79 -2.38
CA CYS A 78 -8.03 -12.91 -3.32
C CYS A 78 -8.18 -11.88 -4.43
N VAL A 79 -7.10 -11.17 -4.73
CA VAL A 79 -7.04 -10.11 -5.75
C VAL A 79 -6.00 -10.48 -6.78
N ALA A 80 -6.30 -10.31 -8.07
CA ALA A 80 -5.31 -10.47 -9.13
C ALA A 80 -4.62 -9.12 -9.38
N LEU A 81 -3.30 -9.06 -9.20
CA LEU A 81 -2.50 -7.99 -9.80
C LEU A 81 -2.28 -8.34 -11.26
N ASP A 82 -2.71 -7.48 -12.19
CA ASP A 82 -2.43 -7.64 -13.61
C ASP A 82 -0.94 -7.39 -13.92
N LYS A 83 -0.48 -7.89 -15.07
CA LYS A 83 0.84 -7.57 -15.63
C LYS A 83 1.03 -6.05 -15.78
N HIS A 84 -0.01 -5.29 -16.11
CA HIS A 84 0.08 -3.84 -16.24
C HIS A 84 0.27 -3.10 -14.89
N GLN A 85 -0.16 -3.70 -13.78
CA GLN A 85 -0.05 -3.16 -12.42
C GLN A 85 1.31 -3.47 -11.73
N THR A 86 2.23 -4.20 -12.38
CA THR A 86 3.50 -4.61 -11.77
C THR A 86 4.73 -4.19 -12.57
N LYS A 87 5.74 -3.64 -11.89
CA LYS A 87 7.03 -3.24 -12.49
C LYS A 87 7.75 -4.38 -13.24
N SER A 88 7.48 -5.63 -12.90
CA SER A 88 8.02 -6.83 -13.56
C SER A 88 7.15 -7.42 -14.66
N ARG A 89 5.97 -6.83 -14.96
CA ARG A 89 4.96 -7.34 -15.90
C ARG A 89 4.55 -8.80 -15.63
N ARG A 90 4.49 -9.17 -14.34
CA ARG A 90 4.12 -10.52 -13.87
C ARG A 90 2.86 -10.44 -13.03
N SER A 91 1.78 -11.00 -13.57
CA SER A 91 0.54 -11.17 -12.82
C SER A 91 0.76 -12.09 -11.62
N ARG A 92 0.24 -11.72 -10.45
CA ARG A 92 0.21 -12.59 -9.27
C ARG A 92 -1.08 -12.38 -8.49
N LYS A 93 -1.53 -13.43 -7.80
CA LYS A 93 -2.62 -13.33 -6.84
C LYS A 93 -2.08 -12.85 -5.48
N LEU A 94 -2.76 -11.89 -4.88
CA LEU A 94 -2.61 -11.49 -3.48
C LEU A 94 -3.77 -12.09 -2.70
N HIS A 95 -3.46 -12.98 -1.76
CA HIS A 95 -4.45 -13.49 -0.81
C HIS A 95 -4.47 -12.56 0.41
N LEU A 96 -5.64 -12.06 0.78
CA LEU A 96 -5.81 -11.20 1.94
C LEU A 96 -6.07 -12.07 3.17
N SER A 97 -5.31 -11.88 4.24
CA SER A 97 -5.63 -12.50 5.54
C SER A 97 -7.01 -12.03 6.03
N LYS A 98 -7.70 -12.82 6.86
CA LYS A 98 -9.02 -12.44 7.43
C LYS A 98 -8.98 -11.11 8.20
N THR A 99 -7.84 -10.80 8.84
CA THR A 99 -7.60 -9.49 9.45
C THR A 99 -7.50 -8.38 8.42
N ALA A 100 -6.76 -8.56 7.31
CA ALA A 100 -6.70 -7.55 6.26
C ALA A 100 -8.05 -7.35 5.56
N GLN A 101 -8.81 -8.42 5.29
CA GLN A 101 -10.18 -8.33 4.76
C GLN A 101 -11.05 -7.44 5.67
N ARG A 102 -11.05 -7.70 6.99
CA ARG A 102 -11.86 -6.92 7.96
C ARG A 102 -11.44 -5.45 8.06
N GLU A 103 -10.15 -5.15 8.21
CA GLU A 103 -9.72 -3.74 8.33
C GLU A 103 -9.89 -2.96 7.02
N LEU A 104 -9.83 -3.64 5.86
CA LEU A 104 -10.08 -3.04 4.56
C LEU A 104 -11.57 -2.82 4.31
N GLN A 105 -12.43 -3.79 4.70
CA GLN A 105 -13.88 -3.65 4.66
C GLN A 105 -14.32 -2.47 5.53
N ALA A 106 -13.86 -2.38 6.78
CA ALA A 106 -14.18 -1.27 7.68
C ALA A 106 -13.67 0.11 7.20
N TYR A 107 -12.79 0.15 6.21
CA TYR A 107 -12.42 1.37 5.48
C TYR A 107 -13.38 1.63 4.32
N LEU A 108 -13.71 0.62 3.51
CA LEU A 108 -14.69 0.78 2.43
C LEU A 108 -16.09 1.10 2.96
N ASP A 109 -16.58 0.44 4.02
CA ASP A 109 -17.90 0.69 4.64
C ASP A 109 -18.12 2.17 5.07
N LYS A 110 -17.04 2.91 5.28
CA LYS A 110 -17.04 4.33 5.67
C LYS A 110 -16.86 5.29 4.50
N HIS A 111 -16.22 4.83 3.42
CA HIS A 111 -15.68 5.70 2.37
C HIS A 111 -16.13 5.31 0.94
N LEU A 112 -16.79 4.16 0.75
CA LEU A 112 -17.27 3.69 -0.54
C LEU A 112 -18.72 4.07 -0.74
N ASP A 113 -18.98 4.76 -1.84
CA ASP A 113 -20.31 4.96 -2.40
C ASP A 113 -20.35 4.21 -3.73
N LEU A 114 -21.25 3.22 -3.82
CA LEU A 114 -21.37 2.36 -5.00
C LEU A 114 -22.09 3.08 -6.16
N ASP A 115 -22.89 4.10 -5.86
CA ASP A 115 -23.70 4.84 -6.83
C ASP A 115 -22.99 6.14 -7.28
N ALA A 116 -21.94 6.57 -6.56
CA ALA A 116 -21.16 7.77 -6.88
C ALA A 116 -20.50 7.71 -8.27
N THR A 117 -20.68 8.77 -9.04
CA THR A 117 -19.98 8.98 -10.32
C THR A 117 -18.50 9.34 -10.12
N GLU A 118 -17.70 9.16 -11.17
CA GLU A 118 -16.28 9.55 -11.14
C GLU A 118 -16.06 11.04 -10.82
N ALA A 119 -17.00 11.89 -11.23
CA ALA A 119 -16.96 13.33 -10.98
C ALA A 119 -17.21 13.66 -9.50
N GLU A 120 -18.16 12.99 -8.86
CA GLU A 120 -18.49 13.16 -7.44
C GLU A 120 -17.37 12.64 -6.54
N ALA A 121 -16.80 11.47 -6.86
CA ALA A 121 -15.63 10.94 -6.16
C ALA A 121 -14.38 11.84 -6.33
N ALA A 122 -14.18 12.43 -7.51
CA ALA A 122 -13.09 13.39 -7.72
C ALA A 122 -13.29 14.71 -6.97
N ALA A 123 -14.54 15.15 -6.77
CA ALA A 123 -14.89 16.39 -6.07
C ALA A 123 -14.88 16.24 -4.53
N SER A 124 -15.30 15.09 -3.99
CA SER A 124 -15.45 14.80 -2.55
C SER A 124 -14.13 14.60 -1.80
N TYR A 125 -13.08 15.22 -2.34
CA TYR A 125 -11.74 14.70 -2.28
C TYR A 125 -11.14 14.64 -0.86
N SER A 126 -11.48 15.65 -0.05
CA SER A 126 -10.97 15.83 1.29
C SER A 126 -11.58 14.88 2.33
N ILE A 127 -12.80 14.36 2.09
CA ILE A 127 -13.62 13.70 3.13
C ILE A 127 -14.42 12.49 2.61
N GLY A 128 -13.82 11.69 1.71
CA GLY A 128 -14.07 10.25 1.74
C GLY A 128 -15.27 9.68 0.99
N ALA A 129 -15.58 10.15 -0.22
CA ALA A 129 -16.34 9.33 -1.18
C ALA A 129 -15.39 8.70 -2.21
N LEU A 130 -15.43 7.37 -2.31
CA LEU A 130 -14.74 6.54 -3.29
C LEU A 130 -15.82 5.92 -4.19
N ALA A 131 -15.68 6.08 -5.49
CA ALA A 131 -16.39 5.27 -6.49
C ALA A 131 -15.59 3.99 -6.83
N LEU A 132 -16.20 3.04 -7.54
CA LEU A 132 -15.54 1.79 -7.95
C LEU A 132 -14.24 2.00 -8.75
N SER A 133 -14.18 3.01 -9.63
CA SER A 133 -12.97 3.35 -10.39
C SER A 133 -11.92 4.16 -9.60
N SER A 134 -12.23 4.56 -8.36
CA SER A 134 -11.29 5.33 -7.54
C SER A 134 -10.07 4.46 -7.16
N PRO A 135 -8.86 5.05 -7.07
CA PRO A 135 -7.71 4.36 -6.50
C PRO A 135 -8.03 3.90 -5.08
N LEU A 136 -7.71 2.65 -4.75
CA LEU A 136 -7.99 2.02 -3.46
C LEU A 136 -7.43 2.83 -2.27
N PHE A 137 -6.28 3.47 -2.48
CA PHE A 137 -5.65 4.34 -1.50
C PHE A 137 -5.32 5.70 -2.15
N PRO A 138 -6.26 6.65 -2.19
CA PRO A 138 -6.09 7.92 -2.88
C PRO A 138 -5.08 8.81 -2.14
N SER A 139 -4.44 9.71 -2.90
CA SER A 139 -3.34 10.59 -2.44
C SER A 139 -3.84 11.78 -1.61
N CYS A 140 -3.66 12.99 -2.15
CA CYS A 140 -4.34 14.20 -1.72
C CYS A 140 -4.87 15.04 -2.92
N LYS A 141 -4.87 14.51 -4.16
CA LYS A 141 -5.04 15.30 -5.42
C LYS A 141 -5.90 14.78 -6.61
N GLY A 142 -6.73 13.75 -6.61
CA GLY A 142 -6.97 12.69 -5.65
C GLY A 142 -6.34 11.33 -5.93
N LYS A 143 -5.90 11.20 -7.18
CA LYS A 143 -5.19 10.16 -7.93
C LYS A 143 -4.28 9.24 -7.11
N GLU A 144 -3.86 8.13 -7.72
CA GLU A 144 -2.92 7.15 -7.16
C GLU A 144 -1.76 7.81 -6.41
N MET A 145 -1.36 7.24 -5.26
CA MET A 145 -0.15 7.70 -4.57
C MET A 145 1.09 7.32 -5.37
N ASN A 146 2.02 8.27 -5.54
CA ASN A 146 3.37 7.95 -6.04
C ASN A 146 4.05 6.96 -5.08
N SER A 147 4.71 5.93 -5.61
CA SER A 147 5.51 4.95 -4.87
C SER A 147 6.50 5.59 -3.87
N ASN A 148 7.11 6.74 -4.19
CA ASN A 148 7.98 7.46 -3.26
C ASN A 148 7.20 8.02 -2.06
N TYR A 149 6.04 8.64 -2.31
CA TYR A 149 5.17 9.16 -1.26
C TYR A 149 4.66 8.03 -0.35
N ALA A 150 4.22 6.90 -0.92
CA ALA A 150 3.78 5.74 -0.16
C ALA A 150 4.93 5.11 0.67
N SER A 151 6.15 5.12 0.15
CA SER A 151 7.34 4.67 0.90
C SER A 151 7.66 5.59 2.09
N GLN A 152 7.61 6.91 1.88
CA GLN A 152 7.82 7.89 2.96
C GLN A 152 6.68 7.86 4.00
N LEU A 153 5.43 7.67 3.57
CA LEU A 153 4.29 7.44 4.47
C LEU A 153 4.56 6.26 5.40
N VAL A 154 5.02 5.13 4.86
CA VAL A 154 5.36 3.95 5.66
C VAL A 154 6.51 4.21 6.63
N LEU A 155 7.58 4.87 6.18
CA LEU A 155 8.72 5.21 7.04
C LEU A 155 8.31 6.17 8.18
N ASN A 156 7.48 7.16 7.88
CA ASN A 156 6.95 8.09 8.89
C ASN A 156 6.04 7.38 9.91
N LEU A 157 5.21 6.43 9.48
CA LEU A 157 4.37 5.63 10.37
C LEU A 157 5.19 4.67 11.25
N LEU A 158 6.25 4.07 10.71
CA LEU A 158 7.21 3.25 11.48
C LEU A 158 7.93 4.11 12.54
N ALA A 159 8.41 5.31 12.16
CA ALA A 159 9.04 6.24 13.08
C ALA A 159 8.09 6.71 14.18
N ALA A 160 6.84 7.04 13.84
CA ALA A 160 5.79 7.42 14.80
C ALA A 160 5.43 6.29 15.79
N ALA A 161 5.60 5.02 15.39
CA ALA A 161 5.43 3.85 16.26
C ALA A 161 6.69 3.47 17.08
N SER A 162 7.75 4.29 17.00
CA SER A 162 9.09 4.04 17.54
C SER A 162 9.71 2.72 17.03
N ILE A 163 9.49 2.41 15.75
CA ILE A 163 10.00 1.21 15.08
C ILE A 163 11.20 1.59 14.23
N HIS A 164 12.40 1.45 14.82
CA HIS A 164 13.67 1.70 14.14
C HIS A 164 14.16 0.45 13.38
N ASN A 165 15.07 0.65 12.41
CA ASN A 165 15.66 -0.42 11.59
C ASN A 165 14.62 -1.31 10.87
N ALA A 166 13.50 -0.71 10.45
CA ALA A 166 12.45 -1.33 9.66
C ALA A 166 12.16 -0.51 8.40
N SER A 167 11.50 -1.11 7.41
CA SER A 167 11.12 -0.42 6.16
C SER A 167 9.84 -1.00 5.56
N ALA A 168 9.43 -0.47 4.41
CA ALA A 168 8.41 -1.07 3.55
C ALA A 168 8.59 -2.59 3.31
N HIS A 169 9.84 -3.09 3.28
CA HIS A 169 10.10 -4.53 3.09
C HIS A 169 9.87 -5.36 4.36
N SER A 170 9.87 -4.75 5.56
CA SER A 170 9.59 -5.44 6.82
C SER A 170 8.17 -6.02 6.87
N PHE A 171 7.21 -5.37 6.22
CA PHE A 171 5.82 -5.86 6.10
C PHE A 171 5.78 -7.23 5.41
N ARG A 172 6.50 -7.34 4.28
CA ARG A 172 6.62 -8.59 3.54
C ARG A 172 7.41 -9.66 4.30
N ALA A 173 8.45 -9.26 5.02
CA ALA A 173 9.19 -10.19 5.90
C ALA A 173 8.38 -10.65 7.12
N THR A 174 7.37 -9.89 7.54
CA THR A 174 6.43 -10.25 8.62
C THR A 174 5.34 -11.22 8.15
N PHE A 175 5.07 -11.27 6.85
CA PHE A 175 4.05 -12.13 6.23
C PHE A 175 4.60 -13.48 5.74
N ALA A 176 5.91 -13.56 5.51
CA ALA A 176 6.60 -14.74 4.97
C ALA A 176 6.90 -15.78 6.05
#